data_AF-A0A351ADR9-F1
#
_entry.id   AF-A0A351ADR9-F1
#
_cell.length_a   1.000
_cell.length_b   1.000
_cell.length_c   1.000
_cell.angle_alpha   90.00
_cell.angle_beta   90.00
_cell.angle_gamma   90.00
#
_symmetry.space_group_name_H-M   'P 1'
#
loop_
_entity.id
_entity.type
_entity.pdbx_description
1 polymer ?
#
loop_
_entity_poly.entity_id
_entity_poly.type
_entity_poly.pdbx_seq_one_letter_code
_entity_poly.pdbx_strand_id
1 'polypeptide(L)'
;EYRLADAVAAAGGVAPNGSTMRVYLARRTESGRVEVVEYRLDAFLKDGNLEQNPIVQEGDVVVVGEPKGLTAGAAIQVISAASILRTIFGN
;
A
#
# COMPACT_ATOMS: atom_id res chain seq x y z
N GLU A 1 -1.66 0.67 -17.91
CA GLU A 1 -2.28 0.55 -16.58
C GLU A 1 -1.17 0.57 -15.55
N TYR A 2 -1.32 1.29 -14.43
CA TYR A 2 -0.34 1.30 -13.34
C TYR A 2 -0.96 0.56 -12.15
N ARG A 3 -0.31 -0.52 -11.71
CA ARG A 3 -0.85 -1.44 -10.71
C ARG A 3 0.02 -1.48 -9.46
N LEU A 4 -0.47 -2.18 -8.45
CA LEU A 4 0.19 -2.29 -7.15
C LEU A 4 1.63 -2.82 -7.26
N ALA A 5 1.87 -3.81 -8.11
CA ALA A 5 3.21 -4.34 -8.38
C ALA A 5 4.15 -3.28 -8.98
N ASP A 6 3.64 -2.44 -9.89
CA ASP A 6 4.42 -1.36 -10.51
C ASP A 6 4.80 -0.30 -9.47
N ALA A 7 3.87 0.04 -8.58
CA ALA A 7 4.11 0.97 -7.47
C ALA A 7 5.21 0.45 -6.52
N VAL A 8 5.15 -0.83 -6.16
CA VAL A 8 6.17 -1.47 -5.31
C VAL A 8 7.51 -1.53 -6.05
N ALA A 9 7.53 -1.85 -7.33
CA ALA A 9 8.76 -1.89 -8.13
C ALA A 9 9.39 -0.49 -8.26
N ALA A 10 8.60 0.54 -8.51
CA ALA A 10 9.07 1.92 -8.60
C ALA A 10 9.65 2.43 -7.27
N ALA A 11 9.20 1.91 -6.13
CA ALA A 11 9.76 2.19 -4.81
C ALA A 11 11.09 1.44 -4.52
N GLY A 12 11.61 0.66 -5.48
CA GLY A 12 12.81 -0.15 -5.31
C GLY A 12 12.54 -1.59 -4.85
N GLY A 13 11.27 -2.01 -4.87
CA GLY A 13 10.85 -3.34 -4.44
C GLY A 13 10.54 -3.43 -2.95
N VAL A 14 10.44 -4.66 -2.45
CA VAL A 14 10.18 -4.95 -1.05
C VAL A 14 11.49 -4.95 -0.27
N ALA A 15 11.53 -4.27 0.88
CA ALA A 15 12.68 -4.28 1.78
C ALA A 15 13.02 -5.69 2.27
N PRO A 16 14.26 -5.98 2.71
CA PRO A 16 14.65 -7.32 3.16
C PRO A 16 13.78 -7.92 4.28
N ASN A 17 13.21 -7.07 5.14
CA ASN A 17 12.29 -7.44 6.22
C ASN A 17 10.81 -7.28 5.84
N GLY A 18 10.49 -6.82 4.61
CA GLY A 18 9.13 -6.64 4.14
C GLY A 18 8.49 -7.94 3.63
N SER A 19 7.17 -7.92 3.46
CA SER A 19 6.39 -9.08 3.02
C SER A 19 5.47 -8.73 1.87
N THR A 20 5.61 -9.44 0.75
CA THR A 20 4.64 -9.41 -0.36
C THR A 20 3.28 -9.99 0.01
N MET A 21 3.18 -10.69 1.15
CA MET A 21 1.94 -11.19 1.70
C MET A 21 1.19 -10.14 2.53
N ARG A 22 1.74 -8.95 2.73
CA ARG A 22 1.15 -7.88 3.55
C ARG A 22 1.37 -6.53 2.88
N VAL A 23 0.67 -6.30 1.78
CA VAL A 23 0.72 -5.02 1.06
C VAL A 23 -0.61 -4.32 1.26
N TYR A 24 -0.58 -3.09 1.78
CA TYR A 24 -1.76 -2.30 2.05
C TYR A 24 -1.86 -1.17 1.03
N LEU A 25 -3.04 -1.04 0.41
CA LEU A 25 -3.39 0.12 -0.40
C LEU A 25 -4.37 0.98 0.39
N ALA A 26 -3.99 2.22 0.66
CA ALA A 26 -4.85 3.20 1.28
C ALA A 26 -5.34 4.20 0.23
N ARG A 27 -6.66 4.31 0.09
CA ARG A 27 -7.33 5.21 -0.84
C ARG A 27 -8.19 6.19 -0.08
N ARG A 28 -8.08 7.48 -0.43
CA ARG A 28 -9.02 8.50 0.06
C ARG A 28 -10.27 8.48 -0.81
N THR A 29 -11.42 8.27 -0.20
CA THR A 29 -12.72 8.36 -0.88
C THR A 29 -13.15 9.82 -1.06
N GLU A 30 -14.13 10.06 -1.94
CA GLU A 30 -14.72 11.39 -2.14
C GLU A 30 -15.32 11.97 -0.85
N SER A 31 -15.79 11.12 0.06
CA SER A 31 -16.29 11.51 1.39
C SER A 31 -15.18 11.86 2.39
N GLY A 32 -13.90 11.84 1.96
CA GLY A 32 -12.73 12.18 2.77
C GLY A 32 -12.28 11.06 3.71
N ARG A 33 -12.94 9.89 3.69
CA ARG A 33 -12.53 8.72 4.47
C ARG A 33 -11.35 8.02 3.80
N VAL A 34 -10.51 7.38 4.59
CA VAL A 34 -9.43 6.53 4.07
C VAL A 34 -9.88 5.08 4.18
N GLU A 35 -10.01 4.42 3.03
CA GLU A 35 -10.21 2.98 2.94
C GLU A 35 -8.85 2.30 2.80
N VAL A 36 -8.62 1.24 3.57
CA VAL A 36 -7.38 0.48 3.52
C VAL A 36 -7.71 -0.97 3.21
N VAL A 37 -7.11 -1.49 2.14
CA VAL A 37 -7.31 -2.86 1.68
C VAL A 37 -5.97 -3.59 1.71
N GLU A 38 -5.96 -4.80 2.26
CA GLU A 38 -4.78 -5.69 2.27
C GLU A 38 -4.79 -6.59 1.02
N TYR A 39 -3.64 -6.68 0.38
CA TYR A 39 -3.38 -7.49 -0.79
C TYR A 39 -2.21 -8.46 -0.56
N ARG A 40 -2.37 -9.64 -1.14
CA ARG A 40 -1.41 -10.74 -1.19
C ARG A 40 -0.68 -10.71 -2.54
N LEU A 41 0.23 -9.77 -2.69
CA LEU A 41 0.98 -9.58 -3.93
C LEU A 41 1.78 -10.84 -4.32
N ASP A 42 2.11 -11.73 -3.37
CA ASP A 42 2.70 -13.03 -3.65
C ASP A 42 1.85 -13.91 -4.56
N ALA A 43 0.53 -13.88 -4.43
CA ALA A 43 -0.38 -14.65 -5.29
C ALA A 43 -0.45 -14.08 -6.71
N PHE A 44 -0.26 -12.76 -6.87
CA PHE A 44 -0.09 -12.18 -8.21
C PHE A 44 1.25 -12.61 -8.82
N LEU A 45 2.34 -12.51 -8.07
CA LEU A 45 3.70 -12.79 -8.57
C LEU A 45 3.91 -14.27 -8.92
N LYS A 46 3.27 -15.19 -8.21
CA LYS A 46 3.39 -16.64 -8.43
C LYS A 46 2.35 -17.19 -9.39
N ASP A 47 1.09 -16.82 -9.16
CA ASP A 47 -0.06 -17.47 -9.80
C ASP A 47 -0.74 -16.57 -10.84
N GLY A 48 -0.26 -15.34 -11.02
CA GLY A 48 -0.86 -14.37 -11.94
C GLY A 48 -2.22 -13.84 -11.47
N ASN A 49 -2.57 -14.00 -10.19
CA ASN A 49 -3.86 -13.55 -9.66
C ASN A 49 -3.99 -12.01 -9.70
N LEU A 50 -4.72 -11.50 -10.70
CA LEU A 50 -4.94 -10.07 -10.92
C LEU A 50 -5.76 -9.39 -9.82
N GLU A 51 -6.57 -10.13 -9.06
CA GLU A 51 -7.33 -9.56 -7.92
C GLU A 51 -6.39 -9.10 -6.80
N GLN A 52 -5.18 -9.64 -6.74
CA GLN A 52 -4.14 -9.26 -5.77
C GLN A 52 -3.18 -8.19 -6.31
N ASN A 53 -3.44 -7.68 -7.52
CA ASN A 53 -2.67 -6.60 -8.13
C ASN A 53 -3.62 -5.53 -8.71
N PRO A 54 -4.31 -4.78 -7.84
CA PRO A 54 -5.27 -3.76 -8.24
C PRO A 54 -4.60 -2.61 -9.00
N ILE A 55 -5.43 -1.85 -9.72
CA ILE A 55 -5.01 -0.57 -10.32
C ILE A 55 -4.84 0.47 -9.20
N VAL A 56 -3.70 1.15 -9.22
CA VAL A 56 -3.38 2.24 -8.30
C VAL A 56 -3.84 3.56 -8.92
N GLN A 57 -4.45 4.40 -8.09
CA GLN A 57 -4.95 5.72 -8.47
C GLN A 57 -4.05 6.82 -7.91
N GLU A 58 -4.16 8.01 -8.49
CA GLU A 58 -3.46 9.18 -7.97
C GLU A 58 -3.93 9.48 -6.54
N GLY A 59 -2.98 9.75 -5.65
CA GLY A 59 -3.25 10.02 -4.23
C GLY A 59 -3.35 8.77 -3.35
N ASP A 60 -3.32 7.56 -3.93
CA ASP A 60 -3.21 6.33 -3.15
C ASP A 60 -1.86 6.26 -2.41
N VAL A 61 -1.86 5.60 -1.26
CA VAL A 61 -0.65 5.30 -0.48
C VAL A 61 -0.48 3.79 -0.38
N VAL A 62 0.69 3.30 -0.79
CA VAL A 62 1.06 1.88 -0.69
C VAL A 62 2.00 1.68 0.50
N VAL A 63 1.67 0.73 1.36
CA VAL A 63 2.50 0.35 2.51
C VAL A 63 2.82 -1.13 2.43
N VAL A 64 4.11 -1.48 2.44
CA VAL A 64 4.56 -2.87 2.54
C VAL A 64 4.90 -3.15 3.99
N GLY A 65 4.17 -4.09 4.60
CA GLY A 65 4.36 -4.48 5.99
C GLY A 65 5.42 -5.56 6.17
N GLU A 66 5.89 -5.69 7.40
CA GLU A 66 6.73 -6.82 7.81
C GLU A 66 5.88 -8.10 7.96
N PRO A 67 6.47 -9.31 7.76
CA PRO A 67 5.76 -10.59 7.95
C PRO A 67 5.12 -10.75 9.34
N LYS A 68 5.68 -10.07 10.34
CA LYS A 68 5.21 -10.02 11.73
C LYS A 68 5.26 -8.56 12.21
N GLY A 69 4.23 -8.10 12.92
CA GLY A 69 4.29 -6.80 13.61
C GLY A 69 3.43 -5.67 13.02
N LEU A 70 3.12 -5.68 11.73
CA LEU A 70 2.19 -4.70 11.15
C LEU A 70 0.77 -5.28 11.07
N THR A 71 -0.16 -4.66 11.80
CA THR A 71 -1.62 -4.92 11.68
C THR A 71 -2.25 -3.84 10.81
N ALA A 72 -3.40 -4.12 10.20
CA ALA A 72 -4.15 -3.11 9.43
C ALA A 72 -4.41 -1.82 10.23
N GLY A 73 -4.66 -1.94 11.55
CA GLY A 73 -4.81 -0.78 12.44
C GLY A 73 -3.53 0.04 12.62
N ALA A 74 -2.36 -0.61 12.69
CA ALA A 74 -1.08 0.09 12.72
C ALA A 74 -0.76 0.76 11.38
N ALA A 75 -1.09 0.10 10.25
CA ALA A 75 -0.94 0.69 8.92
C ALA A 75 -1.78 1.97 8.78
N ILE A 76 -3.04 1.97 9.23
CA ILE A 76 -3.91 3.16 9.25
C ILE A 76 -3.29 4.31 10.05
N GLN A 77 -2.67 4.04 11.20
CA GLN A 77 -2.01 5.08 11.99
C GLN A 77 -0.76 5.64 11.29
N VAL A 78 0.08 4.78 10.70
CA VAL A 78 1.25 5.22 9.94
C VAL A 78 0.84 6.07 8.73
N ILE A 79 -0.20 5.66 8.01
CA ILE A 79 -0.74 6.42 6.87
C ILE A 79 -1.29 7.77 7.34
N SER A 80 -2.02 7.80 8.45
CA SER A 80 -2.53 9.04 9.03
C SER A 80 -1.37 9.99 9.40
N ALA A 81 -0.33 9.48 10.05
CA ALA A 81 0.86 10.25 10.39
C ALA A 81 1.60 10.77 9.13
N ALA A 82 1.76 9.93 8.11
CA ALA A 82 2.40 10.30 6.85
C ALA A 82 1.61 11.37 6.08
N SER A 83 0.27 11.33 6.13
CA SER A 83 -0.58 12.32 5.46
C SER A 83 -0.49 13.73 6.08
N ILE A 84 -0.18 13.82 7.38
CA ILE A 84 0.10 15.10 8.06
C ILE A 84 1.43 15.67 7.56
N LEU A 85 2.48 14.84 7.44
CA LEU A 85 3.79 15.30 6.94
C LEU A 85 3.69 15.88 5.53
N ARG A 86 2.92 15.24 4.63
CA ARG A 86 2.70 15.80 3.29
C ARG A 86 1.93 17.12 3.31
N THR A 87 1.03 17.33 4.27
CA THR A 87 0.27 18.58 4.40
C THR A 87 1.12 19.72 4.97
N ILE A 88 2.11 19.42 5.83
CA ILE A 88 2.96 20.43 6.47
C ILE A 88 4.17 20.79 5.58
N PHE A 89 4.72 19.82 4.85
CA PHE A 89 5.97 19.98 4.08
C PHE A 89 5.77 19.97 2.56
N GLY A 90 4.55 19.75 2.08
CA GLY A 90 4.20 19.73 0.65
C GLY A 90 3.34 20.93 0.27
N ASN A 91 3.98 22.10 0.12
CA ASN A 91 3.54 23.15 -0.80
C ASN A 91 4.75 23.60 -1.64
#